data_AF-A0A537A9X0-F1
#
_entry.id   AF-A0A537A9X0-F1
#
_cell.length_a   1.000
_cell.length_b   1.000
_cell.length_c   1.000
_cell.angle_alpha   90.00
_cell.angle_beta   90.00
_cell.angle_gamma   90.00
#
_symmetry.space_group_name_H-M   'P 1'
#
loop_
_entity.id
_entity.type
_entity.pdbx_description
1 polymer ?
#
loop_
_entity_poly.entity_id
_entity_poly.type
_entity_poly.pdbx_seq_one_letter_code
_entity_poly.pdbx_strand_id
1 'polypeptide(L)'
;MSGDYKTGAAFNPTAFNLYESWRAKADGGGDDQGRKAARAAVARCEILFNSRPIQITDVKGLNDDSGIETLPGPCTTCHGTPTSGNHSIPAPLDIGLTDAKRRTSDMPLYTLRNKQNPELVVQTTDPGRALITGKWRDIGRFKGPILRGLAARAPYFHNGFAKDLDAAVDFYNERFGLGLTDAEHDDLVAFLLTL
;
A
#
# COMPACT_ATOMS: atom_id res chain seq x y z
N MET A 1 13.78 17.51 -13.41
CA MET A 1 12.80 17.68 -12.32
C MET A 1 11.58 16.88 -12.71
N SER A 2 11.16 15.92 -11.87
CA SER A 2 9.94 15.15 -12.13
C SER A 2 8.74 16.08 -11.94
N GLY A 3 7.86 16.13 -12.92
CA GLY A 3 6.73 17.06 -13.03
C GLY A 3 5.94 16.74 -14.28
N ASP A 4 4.85 17.45 -14.52
CA ASP A 4 4.08 17.26 -15.74
C ASP A 4 4.88 17.79 -16.94
N TYR A 5 5.28 16.88 -17.84
CA TYR A 5 6.09 17.22 -19.01
C TYR A 5 5.35 18.07 -20.05
N LYS A 6 4.01 18.12 -20.01
CA LYS A 6 3.18 18.94 -20.90
C LYS A 6 2.96 20.32 -20.32
N THR A 7 2.63 20.41 -19.02
CA THR A 7 2.26 21.70 -18.39
C THR A 7 3.44 22.39 -17.71
N GLY A 8 4.55 21.69 -17.47
CA GLY A 8 5.68 22.18 -16.69
C GLY A 8 5.40 22.27 -15.18
N ALA A 9 4.23 21.83 -14.73
CA ALA A 9 3.87 21.85 -13.33
C ALA A 9 4.82 20.97 -12.50
N ALA A 10 5.15 21.44 -11.30
CA ALA A 10 5.92 20.65 -10.35
C ALA A 10 5.16 19.36 -9.97
N PHE A 11 5.90 18.31 -9.63
CA PHE A 11 5.30 17.06 -9.15
C PHE A 11 4.44 17.30 -7.90
N ASN A 12 3.24 16.71 -7.90
CA ASN A 12 2.31 16.74 -6.78
C ASN A 12 2.14 15.31 -6.21
N PRO A 13 2.57 15.05 -4.96
CA PRO A 13 2.43 13.74 -4.33
C PRO A 13 1.00 13.44 -3.83
N THR A 14 0.08 14.40 -3.89
CA THR A 14 -1.31 14.25 -3.43
C THR A 14 -2.10 13.40 -4.42
N ALA A 15 -2.49 12.19 -4.01
CA ALA A 15 -3.33 11.29 -4.81
C ALA A 15 -4.81 11.37 -4.41
N PHE A 16 -5.13 11.72 -3.17
CA PHE A 16 -6.51 11.82 -2.67
C PHE A 16 -6.83 13.22 -2.18
N ASN A 17 -7.92 13.80 -2.68
CA ASN A 17 -8.44 15.12 -2.29
C ASN A 17 -9.98 15.16 -2.26
N LEU A 18 -10.61 14.00 -2.16
CA LEU A 18 -12.07 13.83 -2.18
C LEU A 18 -12.74 14.43 -0.94
N TYR A 19 -12.00 14.52 0.18
CA TYR A 19 -12.52 14.87 1.49
C TYR A 19 -12.02 16.22 2.02
N GLU A 20 -11.35 17.02 1.18
CA GLU A 20 -10.89 18.37 1.55
C GLU A 20 -12.04 19.25 2.07
N SER A 21 -13.23 19.14 1.45
CA SER A 21 -14.41 19.90 1.87
C SER A 21 -14.92 19.53 3.28
N TRP A 22 -14.58 18.35 3.79
CA TRP A 22 -14.95 17.91 5.14
C TRP A 22 -14.07 18.53 6.21
N ARG A 23 -12.89 19.06 5.85
CA ARG A 23 -12.01 19.81 6.76
C ARG A 23 -12.59 21.19 7.11
N ALA A 24 -13.26 21.83 6.16
CA ALA A 24 -13.81 23.18 6.31
C ALA A 24 -15.21 23.22 6.95
N LYS A 25 -15.93 22.10 7.01
CA LYS A 25 -17.30 22.00 7.53
C LYS A 25 -17.33 21.42 8.95
N ALA A 26 -16.81 22.16 9.93
CA ALA A 26 -17.04 21.84 11.33
C ALA A 26 -18.50 22.17 11.76
N ASP A 27 -19.09 23.24 11.21
CA ASP A 27 -20.19 23.92 11.94
C ASP A 27 -21.48 24.18 11.14
N GLY A 28 -21.54 23.93 9.82
CA GLY A 28 -22.60 24.48 8.96
C GLY A 28 -23.72 23.53 8.50
N GLY A 29 -23.70 22.24 8.85
CA GLY A 29 -24.69 21.25 8.40
C GLY A 29 -25.47 20.66 9.56
N GLY A 30 -26.77 20.38 9.36
CA GLY A 30 -27.65 19.66 10.31
C GLY A 30 -27.27 18.19 10.53
N ASP A 31 -25.99 17.84 10.39
CA ASP A 31 -25.47 16.52 10.69
C ASP A 31 -25.40 16.33 12.22
N ASP A 32 -25.71 15.12 12.68
CA ASP A 32 -25.47 14.72 14.05
C ASP A 32 -23.96 14.62 14.37
N GLN A 33 -23.64 14.58 15.66
CA GLN A 33 -22.27 14.55 16.15
C GLN A 33 -21.47 13.34 15.62
N GLY A 34 -22.11 12.18 15.45
CA GLY A 34 -21.45 10.97 14.96
C GLY A 34 -20.99 11.10 13.52
N ARG A 35 -21.85 11.62 12.65
CA ARG A 35 -21.51 11.89 11.25
C ARG A 35 -20.44 12.98 11.09
N LYS A 36 -20.46 14.01 11.93
CA LYS A 36 -19.37 15.01 11.97
C LYS A 36 -18.04 14.36 12.35
N ALA A 37 -18.02 13.52 13.38
CA ALA A 37 -16.81 12.81 13.81
C ALA A 37 -16.27 11.87 12.72
N ALA A 38 -17.14 11.08 12.07
CA ALA A 38 -16.74 10.18 10.99
C ALA A 38 -16.14 10.93 9.79
N ARG A 39 -16.74 12.05 9.37
CA ARG A 39 -16.18 12.88 8.29
C ARG A 39 -14.83 13.47 8.69
N ALA A 40 -14.68 13.91 9.93
CA ALA A 40 -13.42 14.44 10.43
C ALA A 40 -12.31 13.36 10.43
N ALA A 41 -12.63 12.12 10.82
CA ALA A 41 -11.70 10.98 10.76
C ALA A 41 -11.17 10.73 9.34
N VAL A 42 -12.09 10.60 8.38
CA VAL A 42 -11.74 10.39 6.96
C VAL A 42 -10.90 11.54 6.42
N ALA A 43 -11.26 12.79 6.76
CA ALA A 43 -10.55 13.97 6.28
C ALA A 43 -9.14 14.13 6.90
N ARG A 44 -8.95 13.71 8.17
CA ARG A 44 -7.64 13.65 8.82
C ARG A 44 -6.76 12.59 8.18
N CYS A 45 -7.28 11.38 7.95
CA CYS A 45 -6.49 10.35 7.30
C CYS A 45 -6.17 10.68 5.85
N GLU A 46 -7.03 11.38 5.09
CA GLU A 46 -6.64 11.82 3.74
C GLU A 46 -5.31 12.62 3.76
N ILE A 47 -5.09 13.45 4.79
CA ILE A 47 -3.82 14.14 4.98
C ILE A 47 -2.70 13.14 5.29
N LEU A 48 -2.92 12.26 6.26
CA LEU A 48 -1.96 11.24 6.67
C LEU A 48 -1.52 10.37 5.48
N PHE A 49 -2.47 9.85 4.70
CA PHE A 49 -2.21 8.99 3.54
C PHE A 49 -1.34 9.68 2.48
N ASN A 50 -1.59 10.98 2.23
CA ASN A 50 -0.84 11.75 1.24
C ASN A 50 0.53 12.26 1.73
N SER A 51 0.78 12.28 3.05
CA SER A 51 1.92 13.04 3.60
C SER A 51 2.75 12.36 4.68
N ARG A 52 2.27 11.28 5.31
CA ARG A 52 3.01 10.56 6.35
C ARG A 52 4.35 10.08 5.77
N PRO A 53 5.50 10.49 6.32
CA PRO A 53 6.78 10.04 5.80
C PRO A 53 7.00 8.57 6.16
N ILE A 54 7.23 7.73 5.16
CA ILE A 54 7.59 6.32 5.31
C ILE A 54 9.01 6.14 4.79
N GLN A 55 9.86 5.48 5.56
CA GLN A 55 11.20 5.06 5.11
C GLN A 55 11.06 3.72 4.37
N ILE A 56 10.75 3.77 3.07
CA ILE A 56 10.43 2.56 2.30
C ILE A 56 11.74 1.82 1.97
N THR A 57 11.89 0.64 2.56
CA THR A 57 13.07 -0.22 2.46
C THR A 57 12.67 -1.65 2.13
N ASP A 58 13.59 -2.36 1.48
CA ASP A 58 13.49 -3.80 1.17
C ASP A 58 12.22 -4.19 0.39
N VAL A 59 11.77 -3.33 -0.54
CA VAL A 59 10.68 -3.64 -1.48
C VAL A 59 11.28 -4.01 -2.82
N LYS A 60 11.24 -5.29 -3.19
CA LYS A 60 11.67 -5.72 -4.53
C LYS A 60 10.69 -5.18 -5.57
N GLY A 61 11.21 -4.62 -6.65
CA GLY A 61 10.44 -3.88 -7.66
C GLY A 61 10.39 -2.39 -7.42
N LEU A 62 10.99 -1.92 -6.33
CA LEU A 62 11.12 -0.50 -6.01
C LEU A 62 12.57 -0.15 -5.63
N ASN A 63 13.06 -0.65 -4.49
CA ASN A 63 14.39 -0.30 -3.97
C ASN A 63 15.50 -0.89 -4.86
N ASP A 64 15.41 -2.17 -5.20
CA ASP A 64 16.38 -2.87 -6.05
C ASP A 64 16.36 -2.39 -7.51
N ASP A 65 15.17 -2.12 -8.05
CA ASP A 65 15.01 -1.65 -9.43
C ASP A 65 15.42 -0.16 -9.58
N SER A 66 15.32 0.66 -8.53
CA SER A 66 15.77 2.06 -8.53
C SER A 66 17.22 2.25 -8.05
N GLY A 67 17.80 1.26 -7.37
CA GLY A 67 19.10 1.37 -6.73
C GLY A 67 19.11 2.26 -5.48
N ILE A 68 17.94 2.56 -4.91
CA ILE A 68 17.78 3.40 -3.72
C ILE A 68 17.50 2.51 -2.52
N GLU A 69 18.42 2.47 -1.56
CA GLU A 69 18.30 1.64 -0.35
C GLU A 69 17.08 2.02 0.51
N THR A 70 16.93 3.32 0.78
CA THR A 70 15.78 3.88 1.51
C THR A 70 15.12 4.96 0.67
N LEU A 71 13.87 4.74 0.28
CA LEU A 71 13.08 5.70 -0.46
C LEU A 71 12.09 6.40 0.49
N PRO A 72 12.31 7.68 0.84
CA PRO A 72 11.35 8.41 1.66
C PRO A 72 10.11 8.77 0.81
N GLY A 73 8.92 8.44 1.32
CA GLY A 73 7.67 8.88 0.69
C GLY A 73 6.43 8.39 1.43
N PRO A 74 5.24 8.92 1.10
CA PRO A 74 3.98 8.54 1.72
C PRO A 74 3.37 7.29 1.07
N CYS A 75 2.16 6.91 1.51
CA CYS A 75 1.39 5.81 0.92
C CYS A 75 1.16 6.01 -0.59
N THR A 76 1.08 7.26 -1.05
CA THR A 76 0.92 7.62 -2.47
C THR A 76 2.15 7.35 -3.33
N THR A 77 3.29 6.99 -2.73
CA THR A 77 4.45 6.43 -3.48
C THR A 77 4.03 5.20 -4.27
N CYS A 78 3.20 4.34 -3.66
CA CYS A 78 2.69 3.11 -4.30
C CYS A 78 1.24 3.29 -4.77
N HIS A 79 0.41 4.01 -4.01
CA HIS A 79 -1.01 4.26 -4.28
C HIS A 79 -1.24 5.65 -4.91
N GLY A 80 -0.46 5.97 -5.95
CA GLY A 80 -0.34 7.33 -6.49
C GLY A 80 -1.28 7.71 -7.63
N THR A 81 -2.13 6.81 -8.14
CA THR A 81 -3.12 7.18 -9.17
C THR A 81 -4.25 7.99 -8.54
N PRO A 82 -4.49 9.25 -9.00
CA PRO A 82 -5.44 10.14 -8.36
C PRO A 82 -6.82 9.50 -8.14
N THR A 83 -7.35 9.62 -6.92
CA THR A 83 -8.67 9.14 -6.46
C THR A 83 -8.93 7.64 -6.50
N SER A 84 -8.02 6.84 -7.07
CA SER A 84 -8.20 5.38 -7.19
C SER A 84 -7.27 4.57 -6.30
N GLY A 85 -6.13 5.14 -5.91
CA GLY A 85 -5.11 4.45 -5.12
C GLY A 85 -4.45 3.28 -5.86
N ASN A 86 -4.49 3.24 -7.19
CA ASN A 86 -3.65 2.31 -7.97
C ASN A 86 -2.21 2.87 -8.10
N HIS A 87 -1.31 2.08 -8.68
CA HIS A 87 -0.03 2.59 -9.14
C HIS A 87 -0.14 3.16 -10.56
N SER A 88 0.34 4.41 -10.75
CA SER A 88 0.29 5.10 -12.05
C SER A 88 1.24 4.53 -13.11
N ILE A 89 2.13 3.63 -12.72
CA ILE A 89 3.01 2.87 -13.62
C ILE A 89 2.91 1.37 -13.29
N PRO A 90 3.12 0.47 -14.27
CA PRO A 90 3.18 -0.96 -14.00
C PRO A 90 4.42 -1.32 -13.16
N ALA A 91 4.25 -1.39 -11.84
CA ALA A 91 5.30 -1.83 -10.91
C ALA A 91 4.78 -2.99 -10.05
N PRO A 92 5.12 -4.24 -10.41
CA PRO A 92 4.94 -5.39 -9.54
C PRO A 92 5.94 -5.31 -8.38
N LEU A 93 5.45 -5.39 -7.14
CA LEU A 93 6.22 -5.19 -5.92
C LEU A 93 6.16 -6.42 -5.01
N ASP A 94 7.24 -6.71 -4.33
CA ASP A 94 7.30 -7.66 -3.21
C ASP A 94 7.40 -6.86 -1.91
N ILE A 95 6.33 -6.91 -1.11
CA ILE A 95 6.25 -6.24 0.20
C ILE A 95 6.51 -7.21 1.37
N GLY A 96 7.02 -8.41 1.11
CA GLY A 96 7.30 -9.43 2.13
C GLY A 96 6.05 -10.17 2.63
N LEU A 97 4.95 -10.10 1.87
CA LEU A 97 3.69 -10.78 2.20
C LEU A 97 3.82 -12.30 2.04
N THR A 98 4.60 -12.77 1.06
CA THR A 98 4.77 -14.19 0.74
C THR A 98 6.02 -14.81 1.35
N ASP A 99 6.65 -14.11 2.30
CA ASP A 99 7.81 -14.61 3.02
C ASP A 99 7.48 -15.89 3.77
N ALA A 100 8.42 -16.85 3.78
CA ALA A 100 8.27 -18.11 4.50
C ALA A 100 7.90 -17.92 5.99
N LYS A 101 8.39 -16.84 6.62
CA LYS A 101 8.10 -16.50 8.03
C LYS A 101 6.63 -16.17 8.30
N ARG A 102 5.87 -15.76 7.27
CA ARG A 102 4.43 -15.44 7.36
C ARG A 102 3.54 -16.59 6.89
N ARG A 103 4.13 -17.75 6.55
CA ARG A 103 3.39 -18.92 6.08
C ARG A 103 2.52 -19.52 7.18
N THR A 104 1.24 -19.70 6.90
CA THR A 104 0.31 -20.54 7.66
C THR A 104 0.33 -21.98 7.14
N SER A 105 -0.10 -22.95 7.95
CA SER A 105 0.02 -24.38 7.60
C SER A 105 -0.67 -24.78 6.29
N ASP A 106 -1.71 -24.06 5.91
CA ASP A 106 -2.55 -24.27 4.73
C ASP A 106 -2.00 -23.66 3.43
N MET A 107 -1.05 -22.72 3.50
CA MET A 107 -0.40 -22.14 2.31
C MET A 107 0.76 -23.02 1.82
N PRO A 108 1.01 -23.19 0.51
CA PRO A 108 2.21 -23.91 0.05
C PRO A 108 3.51 -23.20 0.47
N LEU A 109 4.64 -23.92 0.43
CA LEU A 109 5.98 -23.35 0.53
C LEU A 109 6.83 -23.81 -0.65
N TYR A 110 7.02 -22.92 -1.62
CA TYR A 110 7.86 -23.18 -2.77
C TYR A 110 9.32 -22.95 -2.38
N THR A 111 10.18 -23.90 -2.73
CA THR A 111 11.65 -23.71 -2.68
C THR A 111 12.14 -23.55 -4.11
N LEU A 112 12.56 -22.35 -4.46
CA LEU A 112 13.06 -22.00 -5.78
C LEU A 112 14.59 -21.97 -5.72
N ARG A 113 15.24 -22.62 -6.68
CA ARG A 113 16.71 -22.62 -6.82
C ARG A 113 17.09 -22.04 -8.16
N ASN A 114 18.02 -21.09 -8.16
CA ASN A 114 18.45 -20.43 -9.39
C ASN A 114 19.27 -21.41 -10.25
N LYS A 115 18.98 -21.47 -11.55
CA LYS A 115 19.67 -22.39 -12.46
C LYS A 115 21.11 -21.99 -12.78
N GLN A 116 21.40 -20.68 -12.79
CA GLN A 116 22.72 -20.14 -13.08
C GLN A 116 23.59 -20.07 -11.83
N ASN A 117 22.98 -19.90 -10.66
CA ASN A 117 23.68 -19.90 -9.37
C ASN A 117 22.93 -20.80 -8.37
N PRO A 118 23.23 -22.11 -8.30
CA PRO A 118 22.50 -23.07 -7.47
C PRO A 118 22.52 -22.79 -5.97
N GLU A 119 23.46 -21.98 -5.47
CA GLU A 119 23.52 -21.54 -4.07
C GLU A 119 22.43 -20.50 -3.74
N LEU A 120 21.90 -19.80 -4.75
CA LEU A 120 20.77 -18.92 -4.56
C LEU A 120 19.48 -19.74 -4.47
N VAL A 121 18.96 -19.82 -3.25
CA VAL A 121 17.70 -20.48 -2.92
C VAL A 121 16.79 -19.47 -2.23
N VAL A 122 15.54 -19.39 -2.67
CA VAL A 122 14.49 -18.56 -2.04
C VAL A 122 13.30 -19.45 -1.70
N GLN A 123 12.75 -19.24 -0.51
CA GLN A 123 11.49 -19.84 -0.10
C GLN A 123 10.39 -18.78 -0.07
N THR A 124 9.25 -19.10 -0.66
CA THR A 124 8.09 -18.20 -0.73
C THR A 124 6.79 -18.99 -0.75
N THR A 125 5.72 -18.43 -0.22
CA THR A 125 4.39 -19.04 -0.29
C THR A 125 3.75 -18.88 -1.67
N ASP A 126 4.19 -17.92 -2.47
CA ASP A 126 3.70 -17.70 -3.83
C ASP A 126 4.79 -16.97 -4.66
N PRO A 127 5.35 -17.61 -5.70
CA PRO A 127 6.35 -16.99 -6.55
C PRO A 127 5.83 -15.77 -7.35
N GLY A 128 4.52 -15.58 -7.44
CA GLY A 128 3.90 -14.41 -8.06
C GLY A 128 4.25 -14.27 -9.54
N ARG A 129 4.68 -13.08 -9.94
CA ARG A 129 5.00 -12.77 -11.35
C ARG A 129 6.04 -13.70 -11.96
N ALA A 130 6.94 -14.28 -11.17
CA ALA A 130 7.92 -15.26 -11.66
C ALA A 130 7.30 -16.51 -12.29
N LEU A 131 6.06 -16.89 -11.93
CA LEU A 131 5.36 -18.01 -12.59
C LEU A 131 5.04 -17.72 -14.06
N ILE A 132 4.93 -16.45 -14.43
CA ILE A 132 4.64 -16.01 -15.79
C ILE A 132 5.95 -15.73 -16.55
N THR A 133 6.89 -15.04 -15.91
CA THR A 133 8.10 -14.54 -16.60
C THR A 133 9.27 -15.52 -16.57
N GLY A 134 9.30 -16.45 -15.60
CA GLY A 134 10.43 -17.34 -15.34
C GLY A 134 11.68 -16.62 -14.80
N LYS A 135 11.60 -15.33 -14.44
CA LYS A 135 12.76 -14.53 -14.02
C LYS A 135 12.93 -14.55 -12.50
N TRP A 136 14.15 -14.76 -12.04
CA TRP A 136 14.50 -14.76 -10.60
C TRP A 136 14.14 -13.45 -9.90
N ARG A 137 14.34 -12.32 -10.58
CA ARG A 137 14.03 -10.99 -10.04
C ARG A 137 12.53 -10.76 -9.80
N ASP A 138 11.65 -11.50 -10.48
CA ASP A 138 10.20 -11.34 -10.37
C ASP A 138 9.57 -12.18 -9.24
N ILE A 139 10.36 -12.95 -8.47
CA ILE A 139 9.86 -13.81 -7.39
C ILE A 139 9.21 -12.95 -6.30
N GLY A 140 7.98 -13.31 -5.92
CA GLY A 140 7.23 -12.64 -4.85
C GLY A 140 6.67 -11.28 -5.25
N ARG A 141 6.85 -10.83 -6.49
CA ARG A 141 6.36 -9.53 -6.95
C ARG A 141 4.91 -9.64 -7.47
N PHE A 142 4.03 -8.77 -6.97
CA PHE A 142 2.62 -8.71 -7.32
C PHE A 142 2.20 -7.31 -7.73
N LYS A 143 1.15 -7.21 -8.55
CA LYS A 143 0.52 -5.92 -8.87
C LYS A 143 -0.12 -5.33 -7.60
N GLY A 144 0.16 -4.06 -7.30
CA GLY A 144 -0.57 -3.32 -6.27
C GLY A 144 -2.07 -3.19 -6.61
N PRO A 145 -2.97 -3.43 -5.65
CA PRO A 145 -4.41 -3.34 -5.89
C PRO A 145 -4.87 -1.89 -6.05
N ILE A 146 -6.04 -1.72 -6.67
CA ILE A 146 -6.78 -0.45 -6.67
C ILE A 146 -7.48 -0.33 -5.32
N LEU A 147 -7.38 0.83 -4.66
CA LEU A 147 -8.03 1.06 -3.36
C LEU A 147 -9.50 1.48 -3.50
N ARG A 148 -9.92 1.98 -4.65
CA ARG A 148 -11.33 2.26 -4.91
C ARG A 148 -12.16 0.97 -4.97
N GLY A 149 -13.24 0.90 -4.20
CA GLY A 149 -14.09 -0.26 -3.99
C GLY A 149 -13.47 -1.30 -3.06
N LEU A 150 -12.56 -0.90 -2.15
CA LEU A 150 -11.84 -1.81 -1.27
C LEU A 150 -12.71 -2.36 -0.14
N ALA A 151 -13.61 -1.54 0.40
CA ALA A 151 -14.38 -1.86 1.61
C ALA A 151 -15.11 -3.22 1.54
N ALA A 152 -15.59 -3.63 0.36
CA ALA A 152 -16.37 -4.85 0.16
C ALA A 152 -15.53 -6.09 -0.22
N ARG A 153 -14.20 -6.08 0.00
CA ARG A 153 -13.28 -7.11 -0.54
C ARG A 153 -12.49 -7.90 0.49
N ALA A 154 -12.96 -7.96 1.73
CA ALA A 154 -12.41 -8.90 2.70
C ALA A 154 -12.56 -10.36 2.19
N PRO A 155 -11.60 -11.26 2.50
CA PRO A 155 -10.30 -10.98 3.11
C PRO A 155 -9.34 -10.29 2.13
N TYR A 156 -8.44 -9.48 2.67
CA TYR A 156 -7.49 -8.64 1.94
C TYR A 156 -6.18 -9.37 1.62
N PHE A 157 -5.44 -8.78 0.67
CA PHE A 157 -4.26 -9.35 0.00
C PHE A 157 -4.56 -10.54 -0.92
N HIS A 158 -3.62 -10.86 -1.82
CA HIS A 158 -3.84 -11.91 -2.84
C HIS A 158 -3.94 -13.33 -2.26
N ASN A 159 -3.48 -13.52 -1.02
CA ASN A 159 -3.55 -14.77 -0.28
C ASN A 159 -4.57 -14.73 0.88
N GLY A 160 -5.37 -13.66 0.99
CA GLY A 160 -6.35 -13.52 2.08
C GLY A 160 -5.73 -13.34 3.47
N PHE A 161 -4.48 -12.89 3.57
CA PHE A 161 -3.73 -12.80 4.84
C PHE A 161 -4.42 -11.96 5.92
N ALA A 162 -5.11 -10.89 5.52
CA ALA A 162 -5.80 -9.99 6.45
C ALA A 162 -7.32 -10.20 6.35
N LYS A 163 -7.94 -10.61 7.46
CA LYS A 163 -9.39 -10.86 7.54
C LYS A 163 -10.26 -9.60 7.40
N ASP A 164 -9.75 -8.46 7.83
CA ASP A 164 -10.43 -7.16 7.89
C ASP A 164 -9.42 -6.01 7.62
N LEU A 165 -9.92 -4.77 7.55
CA LEU A 165 -9.07 -3.61 7.26
C LEU A 165 -8.11 -3.31 8.40
N ASP A 166 -8.51 -3.56 9.65
CA ASP A 166 -7.63 -3.43 10.81
C ASP A 166 -6.38 -4.29 10.64
N ALA A 167 -6.54 -5.59 10.34
CA ALA A 167 -5.41 -6.48 10.09
C ALA A 167 -4.58 -6.08 8.86
N ALA A 168 -5.21 -5.48 7.83
CA ALA A 168 -4.49 -4.98 6.67
C ALA A 168 -3.64 -3.76 7.01
N VAL A 169 -4.18 -2.81 7.79
CA VAL A 169 -3.45 -1.63 8.27
C VAL A 169 -2.32 -2.04 9.21
N ASP A 170 -2.56 -2.99 10.11
CA ASP A 170 -1.55 -3.53 11.02
C ASP A 170 -0.36 -4.13 10.26
N PHE A 171 -0.62 -4.88 9.18
CA PHE A 171 0.43 -5.40 8.32
C PHE A 171 1.31 -4.28 7.77
N TYR A 172 0.73 -3.20 7.26
CA TYR A 172 1.50 -2.07 6.72
C TYR A 172 2.23 -1.30 7.84
N ASN A 173 1.59 -1.13 9.00
CA ASN A 173 2.18 -0.50 10.18
C ASN A 173 3.44 -1.25 10.64
N GLU A 174 3.38 -2.58 10.72
CA GLU A 174 4.53 -3.46 11.04
C GLU A 174 5.57 -3.45 9.92
N ARG A 175 5.15 -3.70 8.68
CA ARG A 175 6.06 -3.87 7.54
C ARG A 175 6.90 -2.64 7.25
N PHE A 176 6.32 -1.45 7.42
CA PHE A 176 6.97 -0.18 7.09
C PHE A 176 7.28 0.68 8.31
N GLY A 177 7.03 0.19 9.53
CA GLY A 177 7.30 0.91 10.76
C GLY A 177 6.58 2.26 10.82
N LEU A 178 5.30 2.29 10.43
CA LEU A 178 4.56 3.55 10.26
C LEU A 178 4.41 4.30 11.59
N GLY A 179 4.39 3.59 12.72
CA GLY A 179 4.26 4.17 14.06
C GLY A 179 2.93 4.90 14.23
N LEU A 180 1.85 4.32 13.70
CA LEU A 180 0.51 4.87 13.85
C LEU A 180 0.09 4.79 15.32
N THR A 181 -0.48 5.89 15.82
CA THR A 181 -1.28 5.86 17.05
C THR A 181 -2.61 5.13 16.79
N ASP A 182 -3.28 4.67 17.86
CA ASP A 182 -4.60 4.03 17.74
C ASP A 182 -5.60 4.92 16.96
N ALA A 183 -5.59 6.23 17.22
CA ALA A 183 -6.45 7.18 16.51
C ALA A 183 -6.09 7.34 15.02
N GLU A 184 -4.79 7.33 14.68
CA GLU A 184 -4.34 7.38 13.27
C GLU A 184 -4.69 6.09 12.53
N HIS A 185 -4.63 4.94 13.22
CA HIS A 185 -5.06 3.66 12.70
C HIS A 185 -6.56 3.65 12.41
N ASP A 186 -7.39 4.03 13.39
CA ASP A 186 -8.84 4.12 13.24
C ASP A 186 -9.23 5.08 12.11
N ASP A 187 -8.58 6.24 12.04
CA ASP A 187 -8.80 7.21 10.95
C ASP A 187 -8.43 6.61 9.58
N LEU A 188 -7.38 5.80 9.51
CA LEU A 188 -6.96 5.12 8.28
C LEU A 188 -7.93 4.03 7.85
N VAL A 189 -8.42 3.22 8.78
CA VAL A 189 -9.50 2.27 8.51
C VAL A 189 -10.76 3.00 8.02
N ALA A 190 -11.16 4.08 8.71
CA ALA A 190 -12.31 4.89 8.34
C ALA A 190 -12.17 5.47 6.92
N PHE A 191 -10.99 5.98 6.56
CA PHE A 191 -10.71 6.47 5.21
C PHE A 191 -10.78 5.34 4.17
N LEU A 192 -10.15 4.19 4.41
CA LEU A 192 -10.19 3.06 3.49
C LEU A 192 -11.60 2.50 3.27
N LEU A 193 -12.48 2.57 4.28
CA LEU A 193 -13.90 2.20 4.15
C LEU A 193 -14.68 3.10 3.18
N THR A 194 -14.19 4.31 2.91
CA THR A 194 -14.83 5.24 1.97
C THR A 194 -14.40 5.06 0.51
N LEU A 195 -13.37 4.24 0.25
CA LEU A 195 -12.77 4.08 -1.06
C LEU A 195 -13.41 2.96 -1.87
#